data_AF-A0A2S9A7C0-F1
#
_entry.id   AF-A0A2S9A7C0-F1
#
_cell.length_a   1.000
_cell.length_b   1.000
_cell.length_c   1.000
_cell.angle_alpha   90.00
_cell.angle_beta   90.00
_cell.angle_gamma   90.00
#
_symmetry.space_group_name_H-M   'P 1'
#
loop_
_entity.id
_entity.type
_entity.pdbx_description
1 polymer ?
#
loop_
_entity_poly.entity_id
_entity_poly.type
_entity_poly.pdbx_seq_one_letter_code
_entity_poly.pdbx_strand_id
1 'polypeptide(L)' 'MLHPSQVERNRREVAEALAVIDMKQERAKTCALCGQRTWALDRFGLCSKGTEAHKTWRAESLADIKNGVRA' A
#
# COMPACT_ATOMS: atom_id res chain seq x y z
N MET A 1 28.87 -15.59 -17.07
CA MET A 1 28.03 -16.63 -16.44
C MET A 1 28.35 -16.62 -14.95
N LEU A 2 27.36 -16.63 -14.06
CA LEU A 2 27.62 -16.65 -12.60
C LEU A 2 28.16 -18.01 -12.17
N HIS A 3 29.03 -18.01 -11.16
CA HIS A 3 29.52 -19.26 -10.56
C HIS A 3 28.37 -20.00 -9.83
N PRO A 4 28.31 -21.35 -9.82
CA PRO A 4 27.21 -22.10 -9.20
C PRO A 4 26.92 -21.72 -7.74
N SER A 5 27.95 -21.45 -6.93
CA SER A 5 27.75 -21.00 -5.54
C SER A 5 27.10 -19.61 -5.43
N GLN A 6 27.32 -18.73 -6.41
CA GLN A 6 26.66 -17.42 -6.47
C GLN A 6 25.19 -17.58 -6.90
N VAL A 7 24.90 -18.51 -7.82
CA VAL A 7 23.53 -18.84 -8.22
C VAL A 7 22.72 -19.32 -7.03
N GLU A 8 23.27 -20.24 -6.23
CA GLU A 8 22.59 -20.79 -5.05
C GLU A 8 22.36 -19.73 -3.97
N ARG A 9 23.40 -18.93 -3.68
CA ARG A 9 23.26 -17.81 -2.74
C ARG A 9 22.17 -16.83 -3.19
N ASN A 10 22.18 -16.43 -4.45
CA ASN A 10 21.19 -15.49 -4.99
C ASN A 10 19.77 -16.05 -4.90
N ARG A 11 19.57 -17.35 -5.18
CA ARG A 11 18.25 -17.99 -5.03
C ARG A 11 17.74 -17.92 -3.59
N ARG A 12 18.59 -18.22 -2.62
CA ARG A 12 18.23 -18.13 -1.20
C ARG A 12 17.85 -16.71 -0.79
N GLU A 13 18.69 -15.72 -1.14
CA GLU A 13 18.43 -14.32 -0.83
C GLU A 13 17.14 -13.80 -1.47
N VAL A 14 16.87 -14.19 -2.72
CA VAL A 14 15.60 -13.85 -3.39
C VAL A 14 14.41 -14.52 -2.71
N ALA A 15 14.51 -15.79 -2.34
CA ALA A 15 13.43 -16.48 -1.65
C ALA A 15 13.11 -15.84 -0.30
N GLU A 16 14.14 -15.47 0.48
CA GLU A 16 13.98 -14.75 1.75
C GLU A 16 13.33 -13.38 1.55
N ALA A 17 13.77 -12.62 0.54
CA ALA A 17 13.18 -11.32 0.22
C ALA A 17 11.71 -11.43 -0.20
N LEU A 18 11.36 -12.43 -1.01
CA LEU A 18 9.99 -12.69 -1.43
C LEU A 18 9.10 -13.09 -0.26
N ALA A 19 9.57 -13.95 0.64
CA ALA A 19 8.83 -14.32 1.85
C ALA A 19 8.53 -13.08 2.73
N VAL A 20 9.50 -12.17 2.87
CA VAL A 20 9.28 -10.90 3.57
C VAL A 20 8.24 -10.05 2.86
N ILE A 21 8.27 -9.97 1.52
CA ILE A 21 7.29 -9.23 0.71
C ILE A 21 5.89 -9.81 0.88
N ASP A 22 5.75 -11.14 0.88
CA ASP A 22 4.45 -11.82 1.00
C ASP A 22 3.82 -11.57 2.38
N MET A 23 4.57 -11.79 3.45
CA MET A 23 4.15 -11.46 4.83
C MET A 23 3.70 -10.01 4.97
N LYS A 24 4.39 -9.15 4.22
CA LYS A 24 4.13 -7.73 4.17
C LYS A 24 2.82 -7.43 3.42
N GLN A 25 2.63 -8.00 2.24
CA GLN A 25 1.43 -7.81 1.42
C GLN A 25 0.16 -8.39 2.06
N GLU A 26 0.27 -9.49 2.82
CA GLU A 26 -0.85 -10.07 3.55
C GLU A 26 -1.44 -9.10 4.58
N ARG A 27 -0.60 -8.27 5.19
CA ARG A 27 -0.99 -7.28 6.22
C ARG A 27 -1.29 -5.91 5.64
N ALA A 28 -1.18 -5.73 4.32
CA ALA A 28 -1.38 -4.44 3.68
C ALA A 28 -2.85 -4.02 3.77
N LYS A 29 -3.09 -2.75 4.08
CA LYS A 29 -4.43 -2.16 4.09
C LYS A 29 -4.93 -1.95 2.67
N THR A 30 -6.24 -1.85 2.49
CA THR A 30 -6.85 -1.53 1.19
C THR A 30 -7.34 -0.08 1.16
N CYS A 31 -7.09 0.61 0.06
CA CYS A 31 -7.65 1.92 -0.22
C CYS A 31 -9.19 1.85 -0.21
N ALA A 32 -9.85 2.72 0.56
CA ALA A 32 -11.30 2.74 0.66
C ALA A 32 -12.00 3.10 -0.66
N LEU A 33 -11.33 3.82 -1.56
CA LEU A 33 -11.90 4.25 -2.84
C LEU A 33 -11.63 3.28 -3.99
N CYS A 34 -10.38 2.82 -4.15
CA CYS A 34 -9.97 2.03 -5.32
C CYS A 34 -9.59 0.58 -5.00
N GLY A 35 -9.69 0.15 -3.75
CA GLY A 35 -9.45 -1.23 -3.32
C GLY A 35 -7.99 -1.72 -3.40
N GLN A 36 -7.08 -0.90 -3.92
CA GLN A 36 -5.67 -1.28 -4.05
C GLN A 36 -4.99 -1.46 -2.69
N ARG A 37 -4.14 -2.48 -2.59
CA ARG A 37 -3.30 -2.72 -1.41
C ARG A 37 -2.27 -1.61 -1.26
N THR A 38 -2.10 -1.13 -0.03
CA THR A 38 -1.18 -0.06 0.31
C THR A 38 -0.65 -0.23 1.73
N TRP A 39 0.60 0.19 1.89
CA TRP A 39 1.35 0.12 3.14
C TRP A 39 0.81 1.06 4.22
N ALA A 40 0.39 2.23 3.77
CA ALA A 40 -0.19 3.26 4.60
C ALA A 40 -1.38 3.86 3.87
N LEU A 41 -2.33 4.32 4.66
CA LEU A 41 -3.40 5.18 4.17
C LEU A 41 -3.15 6.57 4.72
N ASP A 42 -3.55 7.58 3.96
CA ASP A 42 -3.66 8.92 4.53
C ASP A 42 -4.76 8.95 5.62
N ARG A 43 -4.89 10.10 6.28
CA ARG A 43 -5.89 10.33 7.33
C ARG A 43 -7.34 10.03 6.90
N PHE A 44 -7.63 9.96 5.60
CA PHE A 44 -8.96 9.70 5.09
C PHE A 44 -9.19 8.22 4.78
N GLY A 45 -8.15 7.39 4.76
CA GLY A 45 -8.27 5.99 4.33
C GLY A 45 -8.00 5.79 2.83
N LEU A 46 -7.27 6.70 2.18
CA LEU A 46 -6.84 6.56 0.77
C LEU A 46 -5.38 6.17 0.60
N CYS A 47 -5.10 5.53 -0.53
CA CYS A 47 -3.74 5.41 -1.05
C CYS A 47 -3.18 6.75 -1.56
N SER A 48 -1.91 6.77 -1.94
CA SER A 48 -1.16 7.95 -2.42
C SER A 48 -1.60 8.50 -3.77
N LYS A 49 -2.57 7.87 -4.45
CA LYS A 49 -3.06 8.37 -5.75
C LYS A 49 -3.69 9.75 -5.61
N GLY A 50 -3.39 10.59 -6.59
CA GLY A 50 -3.91 11.95 -6.74
C GLY A 50 -4.87 12.10 -7.92
N THR A 51 -5.62 11.05 -8.29
CA THR A 51 -6.65 11.20 -9.32
C THR A 51 -7.76 12.12 -8.83
N GLU A 52 -8.54 12.71 -9.73
CA GLU A 52 -9.62 13.63 -9.34
C GLU A 52 -10.60 12.99 -8.35
N ALA A 53 -10.98 11.72 -8.54
CA ALA A 53 -11.80 10.99 -7.58
C ALA A 53 -11.18 10.92 -6.16
N HIS A 54 -9.85 10.74 -6.06
CA HIS A 54 -9.18 10.75 -4.74
C HIS A 54 -9.13 12.15 -4.14
N LYS A 55 -8.97 13.20 -4.95
CA LYS A 55 -9.00 14.59 -4.48
C LYS A 55 -10.39 14.99 -3.99
N THR A 56 -11.43 14.66 -4.76
CA THR A 56 -12.83 14.91 -4.39
C THR A 56 -13.18 14.23 -3.07
N TRP A 57 -12.85 12.95 -2.91
CA TRP A 57 -13.16 12.25 -1.66
C TRP A 57 -12.45 12.85 -0.44
N ARG A 58 -11.21 13.33 -0.60
CA ARG A 58 -10.50 14.06 0.46
C ARG A 58 -11.21 15.37 0.81
N ALA A 59 -11.67 16.11 -0.21
CA ALA A 59 -12.39 17.36 -0.01
C ALA A 59 -13.75 17.15 0.68
N GLU A 60 -14.51 16.13 0.28
CA GLU A 60 -15.77 15.73 0.91
C GLU A 60 -15.54 15.30 2.36
N SER A 61 -14.54 14.44 2.61
CA SER A 61 -14.21 14.00 3.97
C SER A 61 -13.79 15.17 4.87
N LEU A 62 -13.10 16.18 4.33
CA LEU A 62 -12.79 17.42 5.05
C LEU A 62 -14.05 18.23 5.39
N ALA A 63 -14.99 18.33 4.45
CA ALA A 63 -16.25 19.00 4.67
C ALA A 63 -17.09 18.29 5.73
N ASP A 64 -17.16 16.96 5.69
CA ASP A 64 -17.87 16.14 6.69
C ASP A 64 -17.31 16.34 8.10
N ILE A 65 -15.97 16.34 8.24
CA ILE A 65 -15.31 16.63 9.51
C ILE A 65 -15.68 18.03 10.02
N LYS A 66 -15.64 19.03 9.14
CA LYS A 66 -16.02 20.41 9.49
C LYS A 66 -17.49 20.50 9.93
N ASN A 67 -18.36 19.71 9.31
CA ASN A 67 -19.79 19.69 9.60
C ASN A 67 -20.16 18.76 10.76
N GLY A 68 -19.18 18.10 11.40
CA GLY A 68 -19.43 17.16 12.51
C GLY A 68 -20.10 15.85 12.08
N VAL A 69 -20.13 15.56 10.78
CA VAL A 69 -20.70 14.32 10.21
C VAL A 69 -19.73 13.15 10.36
N ARG A 70 -18.43 13.44 10.34
CA ARG A 70 -17.34 12.46 10.45
C ARG A 70 -16.33 12.91 11.51
N ALA A 71 -15.79 11.96 12.26
CA ALA A 71 -14.73 12.20 13.25
C ALA A 71 -13.35 12.16 12.61
#